data_AF-A0A519THT4-F1
#
_entry.id   AF-A0A519THT4-F1
#
_cell.length_a   1.000
_cell.length_b   1.000
_cell.length_c   1.000
_cell.angle_alpha   90.00
_cell.angle_beta   90.00
_cell.angle_gamma   90.00
#
_symmetry.space_group_name_H-M   'P 1'
#
loop_
_entity.id
_entity.type
_entity.pdbx_description
1 polymer ?
#
loop_
_entity_poly.entity_id
_entity_poly.type
_entity_poly.pdbx_seq_one_letter_code
_entity_poly.pdbx_strand_id
1 'polypeptide(L)'
;METQPVKSALVDQQINYWKVVRIFLSRWYWIAGCVIISFIIAWLYIRTIPPTYTTSASLKLDDDQSEVAGNANGMRNYSRYYQSNNIQTEATVMRSQDVINKAIARLDYKISYYLTGRILTSELYPSIPFKVDIIAQDSVNFSRSTYVVKPIDRSHFEISTTDQPENRMKFKYGANISIGNMLFRINSTIPSVGDYSFKFNAKSDFYGRAAGGLNIFEAEKYSNIMNVTHTDVNPTFSADILNAIIQEYIINDAEQKKRSA
;
A
#
# COMPACT_ATOMS: atom_id res chain seq x y z
N MET A 1 -6.94 -84.74 -1.23
CA MET A 1 -7.92 -83.83 -0.58
C MET A 1 -7.73 -82.47 -1.20
N GLU A 2 -8.68 -82.07 -2.04
CA GLU A 2 -8.61 -80.88 -2.87
C GLU A 2 -8.65 -79.60 -2.03
N THR A 3 -7.77 -78.65 -2.32
CA THR A 3 -7.74 -77.32 -1.70
C THR A 3 -8.80 -76.44 -2.35
N GLN A 4 -9.85 -76.09 -1.59
CA GLN A 4 -10.83 -75.09 -2.03
C GLN A 4 -10.17 -73.71 -2.16
N PRO A 5 -10.40 -72.95 -3.25
CA PRO A 5 -9.88 -71.60 -3.36
C PRO A 5 -10.70 -70.66 -2.46
N VAL A 6 -10.02 -69.98 -1.53
CA VAL A 6 -10.59 -68.88 -0.74
C VAL A 6 -10.92 -67.74 -1.70
N LYS A 7 -12.20 -67.57 -2.01
CA LYS A 7 -12.72 -66.46 -2.79
C LYS A 7 -12.61 -65.19 -1.93
N SER A 8 -11.55 -64.42 -2.11
CA SER A 8 -11.41 -63.10 -1.51
C SER A 8 -12.50 -62.19 -2.08
N ALA A 9 -13.56 -61.98 -1.31
CA ALA A 9 -14.56 -60.97 -1.61
C ALA A 9 -13.87 -59.60 -1.51
N LEU A 10 -13.50 -59.03 -2.65
CA LEU A 10 -13.23 -57.60 -2.74
C LEU A 10 -14.55 -56.91 -2.37
N VAL A 11 -14.64 -56.40 -1.14
CA VAL A 11 -15.75 -55.60 -0.67
C VAL A 11 -15.75 -54.33 -1.52
N ASP A 12 -16.54 -54.34 -2.59
CA ASP A 12 -16.85 -53.16 -3.37
C ASP A 12 -17.76 -52.29 -2.50
N GLN A 13 -17.13 -51.52 -1.60
CA GLN A 13 -17.81 -50.66 -0.65
C GLN A 13 -18.32 -49.43 -1.41
N GLN A 14 -19.39 -49.62 -2.18
CA GLN A 14 -20.07 -48.53 -2.87
C GLN A 14 -20.62 -47.58 -1.80
N ILE A 15 -19.93 -46.45 -1.62
CA ILE A 15 -20.33 -45.41 -0.67
C ILE A 15 -21.72 -44.93 -1.09
N ASN A 16 -22.73 -45.28 -0.32
CA ASN A 16 -24.09 -44.83 -0.58
C ASN A 16 -24.24 -43.37 -0.11
N TYR A 17 -23.96 -42.44 -1.02
CA TYR A 17 -23.99 -40.99 -0.79
C TYR A 17 -25.32 -40.51 -0.19
N TRP A 18 -26.44 -41.16 -0.52
CA TRP A 18 -27.76 -40.80 -0.01
C TRP A 18 -27.89 -41.02 1.50
N LYS A 19 -27.29 -42.09 2.02
CA LYS A 19 -27.25 -42.39 3.46
C LYS A 19 -26.43 -41.34 4.23
N VAL A 20 -25.34 -40.87 3.63
CA VAL A 20 -24.48 -39.82 4.21
C VAL A 20 -25.24 -38.50 4.31
N VAL A 21 -25.91 -38.07 3.23
CA VAL A 21 -26.70 -36.83 3.20
C VAL A 21 -27.80 -36.83 4.26
N ARG A 22 -28.51 -37.95 4.46
CA ARG A 22 -29.58 -38.05 5.46
C ARG A 22 -29.08 -37.86 6.90
N ILE A 23 -27.85 -38.30 7.20
CA ILE A 23 -27.22 -38.11 8.52
C ILE A 23 -26.90 -36.62 8.75
N PHE A 24 -26.37 -35.94 7.74
CA PHE A 24 -26.12 -34.49 7.80
C PHE A 24 -27.42 -33.68 7.94
N LEU A 25 -28.48 -34.05 7.22
CA LEU A 25 -29.80 -33.42 7.32
C LEU A 25 -30.43 -33.61 8.72
N SER A 26 -30.25 -34.78 9.33
CA SER A 26 -30.75 -35.02 10.70
C SER A 26 -30.03 -34.16 11.76
N ARG A 27 -28.82 -33.69 11.49
CA ARG A 27 -28.01 -32.84 12.37
C ARG A 27 -27.83 -31.42 11.82
N TRP A 28 -28.81 -30.93 11.06
CA TRP A 28 -28.73 -29.63 10.37
C TRP A 28 -28.41 -28.46 11.32
N TYR A 29 -28.79 -28.53 12.60
CA TYR A 29 -28.46 -27.50 13.59
C TYR A 29 -26.95 -27.29 13.77
N TRP A 30 -26.14 -28.36 13.72
CA TRP A 30 -24.68 -28.25 13.79
C TRP A 30 -24.11 -27.58 12.54
N ILE A 31 -24.67 -27.90 11.38
CA ILE A 31 -24.29 -27.29 10.10
C ILE A 31 -24.67 -25.79 10.12
N ALA A 32 -25.90 -25.47 10.51
CA ALA A 32 -26.37 -24.10 10.66
C ALA A 32 -25.52 -23.31 11.67
N GLY A 33 -25.15 -23.92 12.80
CA GLY A 33 -24.24 -23.32 13.78
C GLY A 33 -22.88 -22.98 13.18
N CYS A 34 -22.24 -23.92 12.47
CA CYS A 34 -20.98 -23.68 11.78
C CYS A 34 -21.09 -22.56 10.73
N VAL A 35 -22.19 -22.52 9.98
CA VAL A 35 -22.45 -21.47 8.97
C VAL A 35 -22.58 -20.09 9.64
N ILE A 36 -23.33 -19.99 10.74
CA ILE A 36 -23.47 -18.73 11.49
C ILE A 36 -22.13 -18.27 12.04
N ILE A 37 -21.35 -19.17 12.64
CA ILE A 37 -20.01 -18.85 13.15
C ILE A 37 -19.10 -18.37 12.01
N SER A 38 -19.13 -19.04 10.87
CA SER A 38 -18.38 -18.63 9.67
C SER A 38 -18.76 -17.21 9.21
N PHE A 39 -20.06 -16.88 9.19
CA PHE A 39 -20.52 -15.52 8.86
C PHE A 39 -20.06 -14.48 9.87
N ILE A 40 -20.08 -14.78 11.17
CA ILE A 40 -19.59 -13.87 12.21
C ILE A 40 -18.09 -13.61 12.01
N ILE A 41 -17.30 -14.65 11.75
CA ILE A 41 -15.85 -14.52 11.49
C ILE A 41 -15.61 -13.72 10.22
N ALA A 42 -16.33 -14.01 9.13
CA ALA A 42 -16.19 -13.28 7.86
C ALA A 42 -16.56 -11.79 8.02
N TRP A 43 -17.62 -11.48 8.77
CA TRP A 43 -18.03 -10.11 9.05
C TRP A 43 -17.01 -9.35 9.91
N LEU A 44 -16.46 -9.99 10.95
CA LEU A 44 -15.38 -9.41 11.74
C LEU A 44 -14.13 -9.16 10.87
N TYR A 45 -13.77 -10.13 10.03
CA TYR A 45 -12.63 -10.03 9.12
C TYR A 45 -12.74 -8.82 8.19
N ILE A 46 -13.87 -8.68 7.47
CA ILE A 46 -14.11 -7.54 6.57
C ILE A 46 -14.08 -6.20 7.31
N ARG A 47 -14.58 -6.17 8.55
CA ARG A 47 -14.60 -4.95 9.37
C ARG A 47 -13.20 -4.52 9.87
N THR A 48 -12.26 -5.47 9.96
CA THR A 48 -10.90 -5.21 10.46
C THR A 48 -9.88 -4.87 9.38
N ILE A 49 -10.20 -5.03 8.10
CA ILE A 49 -9.24 -4.85 7.02
C ILE A 49 -9.35 -3.44 6.43
N PRO A 50 -8.24 -2.70 6.31
CA PRO A 50 -8.26 -1.42 5.63
C PRO A 50 -8.55 -1.62 4.14
N PRO A 51 -9.38 -0.77 3.51
CA PRO A 51 -9.58 -0.83 2.07
C PRO A 51 -8.26 -0.50 1.36
N THR A 52 -8.04 -1.17 0.24
CA THR A 52 -6.87 -0.97 -0.61
C THR A 52 -7.32 -0.39 -1.95
N TYR A 53 -6.69 0.71 -2.36
CA TYR A 53 -7.01 1.44 -3.58
C TYR A 53 -5.87 1.33 -4.58
N THR A 54 -6.22 1.20 -5.86
CA THR A 54 -5.25 1.17 -6.96
C THR A 54 -5.47 2.37 -7.86
N THR A 55 -4.41 3.17 -8.05
CA THR A 55 -4.36 4.22 -9.06
C THR A 55 -3.60 3.71 -10.27
N SER A 56 -4.02 4.09 -11.47
CA SER A 56 -3.43 3.62 -12.72
C SER A 56 -3.14 4.78 -13.66
N ALA A 57 -2.06 4.67 -14.42
CA ALA A 57 -1.67 5.56 -15.49
C ALA A 57 -1.15 4.73 -16.68
N SER A 58 -1.33 5.25 -17.88
CA SER A 58 -0.81 4.63 -19.12
C SER A 58 0.20 5.56 -19.76
N LEU A 59 1.38 5.03 -20.05
CA LEU A 59 2.49 5.76 -20.67
C LEU A 59 2.81 5.11 -22.02
N LYS A 60 2.79 5.91 -23.09
CA LYS A 60 3.25 5.46 -24.40
C LYS A 60 4.74 5.75 -24.53
N LEU A 61 5.50 4.75 -24.95
CA LEU A 61 6.91 4.90 -25.30
C LEU A 61 7.01 5.29 -26.78
N ASP A 62 7.79 6.32 -27.06
CA ASP A 62 8.15 6.67 -28.43
C ASP A 62 9.21 5.69 -28.94
N ASP A 63 8.98 5.19 -30.15
CA ASP A 63 9.81 4.17 -30.79
C ASP A 63 10.61 4.87 -31.90
N ASP A 64 11.92 5.05 -31.72
CA ASP A 64 12.81 5.39 -32.81
C ASP A 64 13.00 4.13 -33.66
N GLN A 65 12.01 3.83 -34.50
CA GLN A 65 12.15 2.78 -35.49
C GLN A 65 13.22 3.19 -36.50
N SER A 66 14.47 2.81 -36.24
CA SER A 66 15.44 2.62 -37.30
C SER A 66 14.88 1.56 -38.25
N GLU A 67 14.38 1.99 -39.41
CA GLU A 67 13.89 1.15 -40.51
C GLU A 67 14.97 0.13 -40.94
N VAL A 68 14.99 -1.05 -40.31
CA VAL A 68 15.73 -2.19 -40.84
C VAL A 68 14.74 -3.08 -41.56
N ALA A 69 14.50 -2.72 -42.83
CA ALA A 69 13.70 -3.49 -43.76
C ALA A 69 14.36 -4.84 -44.07
N GLY A 70 13.77 -5.96 -43.61
CA GLY A 70 14.18 -7.29 -44.06
C GLY A 70 13.57 -8.47 -43.32
N ASN A 71 12.65 -9.19 -43.98
CA ASN A 71 12.17 -10.56 -43.67
C ASN A 71 11.00 -10.73 -42.66
N ALA A 72 9.78 -10.90 -43.20
CA ALA A 72 8.51 -10.64 -42.53
C ALA A 72 8.07 -11.57 -41.38
N ASN A 73 8.64 -12.77 -41.20
CA ASN A 73 8.22 -13.69 -40.12
C ASN A 73 9.24 -13.81 -38.99
N GLY A 74 10.55 -13.79 -39.29
CA GLY A 74 11.60 -13.68 -38.27
C GLY A 74 11.58 -12.31 -37.59
N MET A 75 11.38 -11.24 -38.38
CA MET A 75 11.37 -9.87 -37.88
C MET A 75 10.16 -9.56 -36.99
N ARG A 76 8.99 -10.18 -37.22
CA ARG A 76 7.81 -9.99 -36.34
C ARG A 76 8.00 -10.61 -34.96
N ASN A 77 8.69 -11.75 -34.86
CA ASN A 77 8.99 -12.35 -33.55
C ASN A 77 10.09 -11.57 -32.82
N TYR A 78 11.08 -11.09 -33.57
CA TYR A 78 12.15 -10.23 -33.06
C TYR A 78 11.59 -8.89 -32.58
N SER A 79 10.88 -8.11 -33.40
CA SER A 79 10.24 -6.83 -33.02
C SER A 79 9.37 -6.96 -31.76
N ARG A 80 8.58 -8.05 -31.65
CA ARG A 80 7.77 -8.34 -30.45
C ARG A 80 8.61 -8.59 -29.19
N TYR A 81 9.72 -9.32 -29.33
CA TYR A 81 10.66 -9.56 -28.22
C TYR A 81 11.38 -8.28 -27.81
N TYR A 82 11.84 -7.48 -28.78
CA TYR A 82 12.47 -6.18 -28.53
C TYR A 82 11.54 -5.24 -27.79
N GLN A 83 10.27 -5.17 -28.20
CA GLN A 83 9.28 -4.31 -27.55
C GLN A 83 9.03 -4.68 -26.09
N SER A 84 8.88 -5.98 -25.80
CA SER A 84 8.71 -6.46 -24.41
C SER A 84 9.95 -6.18 -23.57
N ASN A 85 11.15 -6.34 -24.15
CA ASN A 85 12.40 -6.07 -23.45
C ASN A 85 12.60 -4.57 -23.18
N ASN A 86 12.13 -3.69 -24.08
CA ASN A 86 12.14 -2.24 -23.88
C ASN A 86 11.24 -1.85 -22.69
N ILE A 87 10.00 -2.35 -22.63
CA ILE A 87 9.10 -2.05 -21.49
C ILE A 87 9.68 -2.55 -20.17
N GLN A 88 10.28 -3.74 -20.14
CA GLN A 88 10.93 -4.26 -18.93
C GLN A 88 12.14 -3.41 -18.51
N THR A 89 12.89 -2.89 -19.48
CA THR A 89 14.01 -1.98 -19.23
C THR A 89 13.51 -0.68 -18.62
N GLU A 90 12.52 -0.04 -19.24
CA GLU A 90 11.93 1.21 -18.73
C GLU A 90 11.26 1.02 -17.36
N ALA A 91 10.59 -0.12 -17.14
CA ALA A 91 10.04 -0.48 -15.85
C ALA A 91 11.13 -0.59 -14.77
N THR A 92 12.33 -1.06 -15.13
CA THR A 92 13.47 -1.14 -14.21
C THR A 92 14.03 0.23 -13.88
N VAL A 93 14.11 1.12 -14.87
CA VAL A 93 14.53 2.53 -14.66
C VAL A 93 13.53 3.25 -13.77
N MET A 94 12.23 3.09 -14.01
CA MET A 94 11.17 3.71 -13.19
C MET A 94 11.16 3.18 -11.75
N ARG A 95 11.49 1.90 -11.53
CA ARG A 95 11.66 1.29 -10.19
C ARG A 95 12.99 1.62 -9.52
N SER A 96 13.89 2.33 -10.19
CA SER A 96 15.21 2.62 -9.65
C SER A 96 15.11 3.46 -8.38
N GLN A 97 16.06 3.24 -7.47
CA GLN A 97 16.09 3.93 -6.19
C GLN A 97 16.21 5.45 -6.35
N ASP A 98 16.88 5.93 -7.40
CA ASP A 98 17.01 7.37 -7.68
C ASP A 98 15.65 8.00 -8.03
N VAL A 99 14.90 7.41 -8.96
CA VAL A 99 13.57 7.90 -9.37
C VAL A 99 12.60 7.89 -8.19
N ILE A 100 12.52 6.79 -7.44
CA ILE A 100 11.62 6.68 -6.28
C ILE A 100 12.00 7.69 -5.17
N ASN A 101 13.28 7.85 -4.85
CA ASN A 101 13.70 8.79 -3.81
C ASN A 101 13.44 10.25 -4.21
N LYS A 102 13.67 10.61 -5.48
CA LYS A 102 13.33 11.94 -6.00
C LYS A 102 11.82 12.19 -5.96
N ALA A 103 11.02 11.19 -6.31
CA ALA A 103 9.56 11.30 -6.26
C ALA A 103 9.05 11.50 -4.82
N ILE A 104 9.59 10.75 -3.86
CA ILE A 104 9.29 10.94 -2.42
C ILE A 104 9.72 12.33 -1.95
N ALA A 105 10.90 12.79 -2.38
CA ALA A 105 11.38 14.12 -2.02
C ALA A 105 10.49 15.25 -2.56
N ARG A 106 9.88 15.06 -3.73
CA ARG A 106 8.96 16.01 -4.38
C ARG A 106 7.63 16.16 -3.64
N LEU A 107 7.15 15.10 -2.98
CA LEU A 107 5.89 15.13 -2.22
C LEU A 107 5.97 16.01 -0.96
N ASP A 108 7.18 16.23 -0.41
CA ASP A 108 7.48 16.94 0.84
C ASP A 108 6.58 16.55 2.04
N TYR A 109 6.21 15.27 2.15
CA TYR A 109 5.27 14.79 3.17
C TYR A 109 5.93 14.51 4.53
N LYS A 110 6.38 15.58 5.20
CA LYS A 110 7.14 15.50 6.46
C LYS A 110 6.34 15.03 7.68
N ILE A 111 5.03 15.27 7.70
CA ILE A 111 4.17 14.98 8.85
C ILE A 111 2.93 14.25 8.38
N SER A 112 2.74 13.03 8.86
CA SER A 112 1.51 12.25 8.65
C SER A 112 0.50 12.53 9.74
N TYR A 113 -0.76 12.71 9.33
CA TYR A 113 -1.89 12.88 10.23
C TYR A 113 -2.83 11.69 10.12
N TYR A 114 -3.35 11.27 11.27
CA TYR A 114 -4.22 10.12 11.40
C TYR A 114 -5.42 10.47 12.28
N LEU A 115 -6.57 9.92 11.93
CA LEU A 115 -7.75 9.88 12.77
C LEU A 115 -7.85 8.49 13.38
N THR A 116 -7.68 8.40 14.69
CA THR A 116 -7.74 7.15 15.43
C THR A 116 -9.20 6.78 15.68
N GLY A 117 -9.70 5.82 14.89
CA GLY A 117 -11.00 5.21 15.12
C GLY A 117 -10.95 4.10 16.16
N ARG A 118 -12.12 3.55 16.51
CA ARG A 118 -12.23 2.44 17.48
C ARG A 118 -11.63 1.11 16.97
N ILE A 119 -11.54 0.95 15.65
CA ILE A 119 -11.15 -0.32 15.00
C ILE A 119 -10.04 -0.08 13.98
N LEU A 120 -10.19 0.95 13.16
CA LEU A 120 -9.21 1.31 12.13
C LEU A 120 -8.72 2.74 12.37
N THR A 121 -7.43 2.93 12.15
CA THR A 121 -6.81 4.26 12.08
C THR A 121 -6.77 4.67 10.61
N SER A 122 -7.36 5.82 10.29
CA SER A 122 -7.41 6.33 8.91
C SER A 122 -6.39 7.44 8.73
N GLU A 123 -5.57 7.36 7.69
CA GLU A 123 -4.64 8.43 7.32
C GLU A 123 -5.40 9.55 6.60
N LEU A 124 -5.17 10.78 7.04
CA LEU A 124 -5.90 11.96 6.59
C LEU A 124 -5.28 12.64 5.37
N TYR A 125 -4.17 12.14 4.83
CA TYR A 125 -3.49 12.71 3.68
C TYR A 125 -4.48 13.00 2.54
N PRO A 126 -4.46 14.21 1.93
CA PRO A 126 -3.55 15.34 2.15
C PRO A 126 -4.08 16.37 3.17
N SER A 127 -5.20 16.09 3.85
CA SER A 127 -5.83 16.99 4.80
C SER A 127 -4.97 17.20 6.05
N ILE A 128 -4.80 18.46 6.44
CA ILE A 128 -4.04 18.88 7.61
C ILE A 128 -5.05 19.39 8.65
N PRO A 129 -5.49 18.54 9.60
CA PRO A 129 -6.51 18.94 10.59
C PRO A 129 -5.99 19.99 11.58
N PHE A 130 -4.68 20.02 11.82
CA PHE A 130 -4.00 21.02 12.63
C PHE A 130 -2.56 21.20 12.16
N LYS A 131 -2.03 22.42 12.31
CA LYS A 131 -0.69 22.78 11.87
C LYS A 131 0.34 22.50 12.96
N VAL A 132 1.27 21.60 12.63
CA VAL A 132 2.47 21.31 13.41
C VAL A 132 3.68 21.90 12.70
N ASP A 133 4.43 22.75 13.39
CA ASP A 133 5.70 23.30 12.91
C ASP A 133 6.87 22.59 13.59
N ILE A 134 7.79 22.08 12.79
CA ILE A 134 9.05 21.49 13.26
C ILE A 134 10.04 22.63 13.49
N ILE A 135 10.50 22.82 14.72
CA ILE A 135 11.47 23.87 15.09
C ILE A 135 12.88 23.32 15.02
N ALA A 136 13.13 22.17 15.63
CA ALA A 136 14.41 21.48 15.57
C ALA A 136 14.21 19.96 15.58
N GLN A 137 14.93 19.30 14.69
CA GLN A 137 14.90 17.86 14.51
C GLN A 137 16.26 17.41 14.00
N ASP A 138 16.79 16.32 14.56
CA ASP A 138 17.95 15.64 13.99
C ASP A 138 17.53 14.97 12.68
N SER A 139 18.27 15.21 11.60
CA SER A 139 17.98 14.63 10.28
C SER A 139 18.04 13.10 10.23
N VAL A 140 18.80 12.46 11.13
CA VAL A 140 19.10 11.01 11.09
C VAL A 140 18.46 10.26 12.25
N ASN A 141 18.47 10.83 13.46
CA ASN A 141 18.03 10.15 14.69
C ASN A 141 16.94 10.92 15.44
N PHE A 142 15.79 11.08 14.82
CA PHE A 142 14.60 11.63 15.47
C PHE A 142 13.59 10.53 15.82
N SER A 143 12.74 10.82 16.81
CA SER A 143 11.70 9.88 17.24
C SER A 143 10.68 9.65 16.12
N ARG A 144 10.50 8.39 15.75
CA ARG A 144 9.46 7.93 14.81
C ARG A 144 8.15 7.54 15.52
N SER A 145 8.04 7.85 16.81
CA SER A 145 6.85 7.49 17.58
C SER A 145 5.63 8.28 17.11
N THR A 146 4.46 7.67 17.22
CA THR A 146 3.19 8.32 16.94
C THR A 146 2.74 9.12 18.16
N TYR A 147 2.44 10.40 17.94
CA TYR A 147 1.93 11.31 18.96
C TYR A 147 0.41 11.34 18.89
N VAL A 148 -0.25 11.02 20.00
CA VAL A 148 -1.70 11.12 20.15
C VAL A 148 -2.01 12.47 20.79
N VAL A 149 -2.93 13.22 20.19
CA VAL A 149 -3.34 14.54 20.68
C VAL A 149 -4.83 14.60 20.95
N LYS A 150 -5.20 15.21 22.08
CA LYS A 150 -6.59 15.42 22.46
C LYS A 150 -6.82 16.88 22.85
N PRO A 151 -7.76 17.60 22.23
CA PRO A 151 -8.10 18.95 22.66
C PRO A 151 -8.74 18.91 24.04
N ILE A 152 -8.28 19.78 24.96
CA ILE A 152 -8.90 19.96 26.28
C ILE A 152 -9.85 21.16 26.23
N ASP A 153 -9.35 22.29 25.73
CA ASP A 153 -10.09 23.53 25.60
C ASP A 153 -9.59 24.32 24.38
N ARG A 154 -10.03 25.58 24.20
CA ARG A 154 -9.61 26.42 23.05
C ARG A 154 -8.13 26.83 23.10
N SER A 155 -7.46 26.63 24.22
CA SER A 155 -6.09 27.07 24.49
C SER A 155 -5.11 25.94 24.80
N HIS A 156 -5.58 24.79 25.25
CA HIS A 156 -4.79 23.68 25.75
C HIS A 156 -5.17 22.36 25.07
N PHE A 157 -4.17 21.51 24.93
CA PHE A 157 -4.32 20.15 24.48
C PHE A 157 -3.47 19.22 25.33
N GLU A 158 -3.83 17.94 25.30
CA GLU A 158 -3.07 16.85 25.86
C GLU A 158 -2.33 16.13 24.73
N ILE A 159 -1.08 15.77 24.97
CA ILE A 159 -0.28 14.95 24.07
C ILE A 159 0.31 13.76 24.83
N SER A 160 0.32 12.60 24.19
CA SER A 160 1.02 11.41 24.65
C SER A 160 1.63 10.67 23.47
N THR A 161 2.52 9.73 23.76
CA THR A 161 3.12 8.87 22.73
C THR A 161 2.43 7.50 22.77
N THR A 162 2.23 6.85 21.63
CA THR A 162 1.66 5.49 21.59
C THR A 162 2.42 4.49 22.46
N ASP A 163 3.74 4.67 22.62
CA ASP A 163 4.60 3.83 23.46
C ASP A 163 4.38 4.06 24.97
N GLN A 164 3.84 5.22 25.36
CA GLN A 164 3.60 5.61 26.75
C GLN A 164 2.24 6.35 26.88
N PRO A 165 1.12 5.63 26.72
CA PRO A 165 -0.21 6.25 26.66
C PRO A 165 -0.66 6.89 27.99
N GLU A 166 -0.12 6.41 29.11
CA GLU A 166 -0.39 6.93 30.46
C GLU A 166 0.36 8.24 30.75
N ASN A 167 1.47 8.50 30.04
CA ASN A 167 2.28 9.70 30.24
C ASN A 167 1.70 10.86 29.43
N ARG A 168 0.64 11.45 29.95
CA ARG A 168 -0.08 12.53 29.28
C ARG A 168 0.42 13.90 29.72
N MET A 169 0.91 14.67 28.77
CA MET A 169 1.43 16.01 29.00
C MET A 169 0.45 17.06 28.48
N LYS A 170 0.25 18.14 29.25
CA LYS A 170 -0.63 19.24 28.87
C LYS A 170 0.19 20.42 28.37
N PHE A 171 -0.16 20.95 27.21
CA PHE A 171 0.50 22.10 26.62
C PHE A 171 -0.52 23.12 26.11
N LYS A 172 -0.07 24.37 25.99
CA LYS A 172 -0.81 25.44 25.34
C LYS A 172 -0.52 25.45 23.84
N TYR A 173 -1.52 25.76 23.01
CA TYR A 173 -1.30 26.02 21.59
C TYR A 173 -0.25 27.14 21.40
N GLY A 174 0.69 26.92 20.48
CA GLY A 174 1.81 27.81 20.20
C GLY A 174 3.01 27.66 21.15
N ALA A 175 2.95 26.82 22.18
CA ALA A 175 4.09 26.54 23.05
C ALA A 175 5.09 25.58 22.37
N ASN A 176 6.38 25.76 22.65
CA ASN A 176 7.41 24.82 22.21
C ASN A 176 7.30 23.52 23.01
N ILE A 177 7.22 22.40 22.31
CA ILE A 177 7.07 21.06 22.87
C ILE A 177 8.36 20.31 22.55
N SER A 178 9.01 19.79 23.59
CA SER A 178 10.20 18.96 23.46
C SER A 178 9.88 17.56 23.96
N ILE A 179 9.68 16.61 23.06
CA ILE A 179 9.42 15.20 23.41
C ILE A 179 10.40 14.32 22.65
N GLY A 180 11.24 13.58 23.38
CA GLY A 180 12.36 12.84 22.81
C GLY A 180 13.36 13.77 22.13
N ASN A 181 13.73 13.46 20.89
CA ASN A 181 14.71 14.21 20.10
C ASN A 181 14.06 15.21 19.13
N MET A 182 12.84 15.67 19.42
CA MET A 182 12.13 16.62 18.57
C MET A 182 11.62 17.81 19.35
N LEU A 183 11.82 18.99 18.75
CA LEU A 183 11.27 20.26 19.17
C LEU A 183 10.29 20.74 18.11
N PHE A 184 9.02 20.80 18.47
CA PHE A 184 7.95 21.21 17.56
C PHE A 184 6.91 22.05 18.28
N ARG A 185 5.97 22.60 17.51
CA ARG A 185 4.91 23.47 18.03
C ARG A 185 3.60 23.19 17.30
N ILE A 186 2.50 23.13 18.05
CA ILE A 186 1.15 23.01 17.49
C ILE A 186 0.48 24.38 17.56
N ASN A 187 0.28 25.04 16.43
CA ASN A 187 -0.21 26.43 16.40
C ASN A 187 -1.72 26.55 16.33
N SER A 188 -2.40 25.56 15.74
CA SER A 188 -3.84 25.61 15.52
C SER A 188 -4.60 24.70 16.49
N THR A 189 -5.85 25.05 16.76
CA THR A 189 -6.77 24.23 17.53
C THR A 189 -7.01 22.88 16.86
N ILE A 190 -6.94 21.80 17.63
CA ILE A 190 -7.24 20.45 17.14
C ILE A 190 -8.77 20.29 17.12
N PRO A 191 -9.37 19.79 16.03
CA PRO A 191 -10.81 19.55 15.99
C PRO A 191 -11.25 18.55 17.08
N SER A 192 -12.41 18.78 17.70
CA SER A 192 -12.96 17.86 18.72
C SER A 192 -13.79 16.71 18.14
N VAL A 193 -13.66 16.44 16.84
CA VAL A 193 -14.47 15.44 16.11
C VAL A 193 -14.01 14.00 16.42
N GLY A 194 -12.77 13.83 16.89
CA GLY A 194 -12.23 12.53 17.28
C GLY A 194 -10.84 12.62 17.87
N ASP A 195 -10.26 11.45 18.15
CA ASP A 195 -8.87 11.34 18.60
C ASP A 195 -7.94 11.44 17.39
N TYR A 196 -7.10 12.46 17.36
CA TYR A 196 -6.12 12.63 16.31
C TYR A 196 -4.76 12.13 16.77
N SER A 197 -3.99 11.61 15.82
CA SER A 197 -2.58 11.35 16.02
C SER A 197 -1.78 11.83 14.84
N PHE A 198 -0.50 12.10 15.06
CA PHE A 198 0.41 12.50 14.00
C PHE A 198 1.78 11.87 14.22
N LYS A 199 2.54 11.78 13.14
CA LYS A 199 3.88 11.20 13.12
C LYS A 199 4.78 12.02 12.21
N PHE A 200 6.03 12.18 12.61
CA PHE A 200 7.07 12.76 11.76
C PHE A 200 7.68 11.67 10.88
N ASN A 201 7.84 11.97 9.60
CA ASN A 201 8.30 11.00 8.61
C ASN A 201 9.69 11.35 8.10
N ALA A 202 10.53 10.34 7.91
CA ALA A 202 11.72 10.46 7.09
C ALA A 202 11.41 10.06 5.65
N LYS A 203 12.18 10.59 4.70
CA LYS A 203 12.08 10.16 3.28
C LYS A 203 12.26 8.64 3.13
N SER A 204 13.14 8.04 3.93
CA SER A 204 13.37 6.59 3.94
C SER A 204 12.13 5.79 4.30
N ASP A 205 11.24 6.35 5.12
CA ASP A 205 10.08 5.63 5.66
C ASP A 205 9.01 5.42 4.57
N PHE A 206 9.02 6.25 3.53
CA PHE A 206 8.12 6.14 2.38
C PHE A 206 8.65 5.24 1.27
N TYR A 207 9.94 4.88 1.27
CA TYR A 207 10.52 4.09 0.18
C TYR A 207 9.80 2.76 0.01
N GLY A 208 9.62 2.01 1.10
CA GLY A 208 8.92 0.72 1.07
C GLY A 208 7.46 0.86 0.64
N ARG A 209 6.79 1.95 1.03
CA ARG A 209 5.40 2.23 0.65
C ARG A 209 5.28 2.56 -0.84
N ALA A 210 6.11 3.46 -1.35
CA ALA A 210 6.12 3.89 -2.75
C ALA A 210 6.57 2.77 -3.70
N ALA A 211 7.69 2.10 -3.38
CA ALA A 211 8.24 1.03 -4.22
C ALA A 211 7.39 -0.26 -4.14
N GLY A 212 6.89 -0.61 -2.95
CA GLY A 212 6.08 -1.81 -2.75
C GLY A 212 4.68 -1.72 -3.37
N GLY A 213 4.12 -0.51 -3.49
CA GLY A 213 2.84 -0.29 -4.16
C GLY A 213 2.94 -0.25 -5.69
N LEU A 214 4.13 -0.02 -6.25
CA LEU A 214 4.35 0.23 -7.68
C LEU A 214 4.37 -1.06 -8.51
N ASN A 215 3.46 -1.16 -9.46
CA ASN A 215 3.35 -2.25 -10.43
C ASN A 215 3.41 -1.68 -11.84
N ILE A 216 4.17 -2.36 -12.71
CA ILE A 216 4.40 -1.91 -14.09
C ILE A 216 4.27 -3.12 -14.99
N PHE A 217 3.43 -3.02 -16.01
CA PHE A 217 3.14 -4.10 -16.95
C PHE A 217 2.75 -3.55 -18.33
N GLU A 218 2.87 -4.37 -19.38
CA GLU A 218 2.43 -4.03 -20.73
C GLU A 218 0.90 -3.88 -20.77
N ALA A 219 0.37 -2.84 -21.41
CA ALA A 219 -1.08 -2.65 -21.52
C ALA A 219 -1.75 -3.76 -22.33
N GLU A 220 -1.09 -4.17 -23.41
CA GLU A 220 -1.38 -5.39 -24.15
C GLU A 220 -0.06 -6.04 -24.53
N LYS A 221 -0.10 -7.35 -24.80
CA LYS A 221 1.09 -8.11 -25.19
C LYS A 221 1.71 -7.47 -26.43
N TYR A 222 2.98 -7.06 -26.32
CA TYR A 222 3.74 -6.42 -27.41
C TYR A 222 3.26 -5.01 -27.80
N SER A 223 2.50 -4.32 -26.93
CA SER A 223 2.16 -2.92 -27.11
C SER A 223 3.31 -2.01 -26.67
N ASN A 224 3.44 -0.82 -27.25
CA ASN A 224 4.37 0.23 -26.78
C ASN A 224 3.76 1.07 -25.65
N ILE A 225 2.66 0.60 -25.07
CA ILE A 225 1.96 1.25 -23.98
C ILE A 225 2.24 0.45 -22.70
N MET A 226 2.81 1.14 -21.72
CA MET A 226 3.05 0.65 -20.38
C MET A 226 1.93 1.12 -19.46
N ASN A 227 1.34 0.18 -18.72
CA ASN A 227 0.46 0.50 -17.59
C ASN A 227 1.28 0.52 -16.31
N VAL A 228 1.17 1.63 -15.58
CA VAL A 228 1.82 1.86 -14.30
C VAL A 228 0.73 2.01 -13.27
N THR A 229 0.73 1.19 -12.24
CA THR A 229 -0.25 1.25 -11.16
C THR A 229 0.44 1.37 -9.81
N HIS A 230 -0.22 2.04 -8.88
CA HIS A 230 0.22 2.14 -7.50
C HIS A 230 -0.93 1.74 -6.58
N THR A 231 -0.62 0.94 -5.56
CA THR A 231 -1.61 0.42 -4.62
C THR A 231 -1.31 0.90 -3.21
N ASP A 232 -2.31 1.47 -2.54
CA ASP A 232 -2.18 2.02 -1.18
C ASP A 232 -3.52 2.05 -0.41
N VAL A 233 -3.47 2.24 0.91
CA VAL A 233 -4.66 2.43 1.76
C VAL A 233 -5.27 3.84 1.63
N ASN A 234 -4.47 4.84 1.23
CA ASN A 234 -4.93 6.20 0.97
C ASN A 234 -4.95 6.46 -0.56
N PRO A 235 -6.12 6.70 -1.16
CA PRO A 235 -6.25 6.84 -2.61
C PRO A 235 -5.54 8.09 -3.14
N THR A 236 -5.56 9.19 -2.40
CA THR A 236 -4.93 10.44 -2.83
C THR A 236 -3.41 10.34 -2.75
N PHE A 237 -2.87 9.73 -1.70
CA PHE A 237 -1.44 9.44 -1.60
C PHE A 237 -0.99 8.57 -2.77
N SER A 238 -1.74 7.51 -3.08
CA SER A 238 -1.46 6.61 -4.20
C SER A 238 -1.38 7.36 -5.54
N ALA A 239 -2.31 8.29 -5.78
CA ALA A 239 -2.33 9.09 -6.99
C ALA A 239 -1.16 10.09 -7.05
N ASP A 240 -0.90 10.80 -5.96
CA ASP A 240 0.16 11.81 -5.90
C ASP A 240 1.55 11.18 -6.04
N ILE A 241 1.81 10.05 -5.38
CA ILE A 241 3.10 9.36 -5.48
C ILE A 241 3.30 8.73 -6.86
N LEU A 242 2.26 8.14 -7.45
CA LEU A 242 2.33 7.60 -8.81
C LEU A 242 2.65 8.71 -9.81
N ASN A 243 1.97 9.86 -9.70
CA ASN A 243 2.23 11.01 -10.54
C ASN A 243 3.67 11.52 -10.34
N ALA A 244 4.14 11.64 -9.10
CA ALA A 244 5.51 12.05 -8.81
C ALA A 244 6.55 11.10 -9.42
N ILE A 245 6.34 9.78 -9.32
CA ILE A 245 7.23 8.76 -9.91
C ILE A 245 7.29 8.92 -11.43
N ILE A 246 6.14 9.06 -12.09
CA ILE A 246 6.08 9.23 -13.55
C ILE A 246 6.79 10.53 -13.97
N GLN A 247 6.57 11.63 -13.25
CA GLN A 247 7.22 12.91 -13.55
C GLN A 247 8.74 12.82 -13.39
N GLU A 248 9.23 12.20 -12.31
CA GLU A 248 10.67 12.03 -12.10
C GLU A 248 11.30 11.08 -13.13
N TYR A 249 10.58 10.05 -13.57
CA TYR A 249 11.02 9.20 -14.68
C TYR A 249 11.18 10.02 -15.98
N ILE A 250 10.19 10.84 -16.34
CA ILE A 250 10.25 11.69 -17.54
C ILE A 250 11.44 12.67 -17.48
N ILE A 251 11.68 13.26 -16.31
CA ILE A 251 12.83 14.15 -16.08
C ILE A 251 14.14 13.39 -16.25
N ASN A 252 14.23 12.19 -15.66
CA ASN A 252 15.42 11.34 -15.75
C ASN A 252 15.73 10.93 -17.20
N ASP A 253 14.72 10.49 -17.96
CA ASP A 253 14.85 10.15 -19.38
C ASP A 253 15.37 11.35 -20.20
N ALA A 254 14.80 12.54 -20.00
CA ALA A 254 15.23 13.76 -20.67
C ALA A 254 16.69 14.15 -20.31
N GLU A 255 17.10 13.96 -19.05
CA GLU A 255 18.49 14.20 -18.64
C GLU A 255 19.46 13.18 -19.25
N GLN A 256 19.09 11.91 -19.33
CA GLN A 256 19.93 10.89 -19.95
C GLN A 256 20.13 11.17 -21.45
N LYS A 257 19.07 11.55 -22.16
CA LYS A 257 19.16 11.95 -23.58
C LYS A 257 20.10 13.13 -23.80
N LYS A 258 20.08 14.12 -22.91
CA LYS A 258 21.00 15.28 -22.97
C LYS A 258 22.46 14.92 -22.71
N ARG A 259 22.74 13.91 -21.89
CA ARG A 259 24.12 13.48 -21.58
C ARG A 259 24.72 12.61 -22.68
N SER A 260 23.86 11.94 -23.45
CA SER A 260 24.26 11.05 -24.55
C SER A 260 24.37 11.75 -25.90
N ALA A 261 23.96 13.02 -26.01
CA ALA A 261 24.07 13.88 -27.19
C ALA A 261 25.34 14.73 -27.14
#